data_AF-A0A9D6SJN1-F1
#
_entry.id   AF-A0A9D6SJN1-F1
#
_cell.length_a   1.000
_cell.length_b   1.000
_cell.length_c   1.000
_cell.angle_alpha   90.00
_cell.angle_beta   90.00
_cell.angle_gamma   90.00
#
_symmetry.space_group_name_H-M   'P 1'
#
loop_
_entity.id
_entity.type
_entity.pdbx_description
1 polymer ?
#
loop_
_entity_poly.entity_id
_entity_poly.type
_entity_poly.pdbx_seq_one_letter_code
_entity_poly.pdbx_strand_id
1 'polypeptide(L)'
;MAKFEATNTQVLGISVDSRFSNKEYAKQLGLTYPLLSDFQRKVSKEYGIFNEEHGFANRTTYVVDKQGIIRRIDKDADAIDPSGAHTMCSMLEKKK
;
A
#
# COMPACT_ATOMS: atom_id res chain seq x y z
N MET A 1 5.25 6.66 -10.29
CA MET A 1 4.82 5.29 -10.62
C MET A 1 5.79 4.57 -11.54
N ALA A 2 6.34 5.24 -12.56
CA ALA A 2 7.36 4.69 -13.48
C ALA A 2 8.44 3.77 -12.86
N LYS A 3 8.97 4.11 -11.68
CA LYS A 3 9.97 3.27 -10.97
C LYS A 3 9.45 1.88 -10.55
N PHE A 4 8.19 1.79 -10.10
CA PHE A 4 7.57 0.52 -9.71
C PHE A 4 7.06 -0.26 -10.94
N GLU A 5 6.53 0.45 -11.94
CA GLU A 5 6.13 -0.13 -13.23
C GLU A 5 7.31 -0.80 -13.93
N ALA A 6 8.49 -0.18 -13.93
CA ALA A 6 9.73 -0.75 -14.47
C ALA A 6 10.15 -2.07 -13.79
N THR A 7 9.71 -2.30 -12.56
CA THR A 7 9.95 -3.55 -11.80
C THR A 7 8.75 -4.48 -11.83
N ASN A 8 7.85 -4.35 -12.83
CA ASN A 8 6.65 -5.18 -12.97
C ASN A 8 5.84 -5.29 -11.66
N THR A 9 5.74 -4.16 -10.95
CA THR A 9 5.12 -4.05 -9.63
C THR A 9 3.86 -3.19 -9.71
N GLN A 10 2.75 -3.73 -9.23
CA GLN A 10 1.50 -2.98 -9.06
C GLN A 10 1.48 -2.27 -7.71
N VAL A 11 1.22 -0.96 -7.72
CA VAL A 11 0.96 -0.19 -6.50
C VAL A 11 -0.54 -0.19 -6.22
N LEU A 12 -0.92 -0.41 -4.96
CA LEU A 12 -2.30 -0.34 -4.48
C LEU A 12 -2.33 0.53 -3.22
N GLY A 13 -3.16 1.57 -3.22
CA GLY A 13 -3.51 2.29 -2.01
C GLY A 13 -4.68 1.59 -1.32
N ILE A 14 -4.72 1.58 0.01
CA ILE A 14 -5.87 1.06 0.78
C ILE A 14 -6.18 2.06 1.89
N SER A 15 -7.44 2.47 2.01
CA SER A 15 -7.93 3.30 3.13
C SER A 15 -9.20 2.69 3.73
N VAL A 16 -9.45 2.96 5.01
CA VAL A 16 -10.71 2.61 5.70
C VAL A 16 -11.92 3.46 5.24
N ASP A 17 -11.66 4.45 4.40
CA ASP A 17 -12.70 5.29 3.80
C ASP A 17 -13.60 4.52 2.83
N SER A 18 -14.79 5.09 2.57
CA SER A 18 -15.74 4.51 1.61
C SER A 18 -15.17 4.50 0.19
N ARG A 19 -15.64 3.56 -0.64
CA ARG A 19 -15.32 3.51 -2.07
C ARG A 19 -15.65 4.82 -2.81
N PHE A 20 -16.67 5.56 -2.38
CA PHE A 20 -17.06 6.82 -3.01
C PHE A 20 -16.08 7.94 -2.66
N SER A 21 -15.73 8.06 -1.38
CA SER A 21 -14.72 9.01 -0.89
C SER A 21 -13.37 8.76 -1.55
N ASN A 22 -12.92 7.50 -1.58
CA ASN A 22 -11.65 7.13 -2.21
C ASN A 22 -11.62 7.42 -3.70
N LYS A 23 -12.74 7.20 -4.41
CA LYS A 23 -12.83 7.52 -5.84
C LYS A 23 -12.63 9.01 -6.10
N GLU A 24 -13.31 9.85 -5.33
CA GLU A 24 -13.20 11.30 -5.50
C GLU A 24 -11.82 11.81 -5.07
N TYR A 25 -11.28 11.29 -3.97
CA TYR A 25 -9.94 11.63 -3.50
C TYR A 25 -8.84 11.26 -4.53
N ALA A 26 -8.94 10.06 -5.10
CA ALA A 26 -8.03 9.62 -6.16
C ALA A 26 -8.10 10.54 -7.40
N LYS A 27 -9.31 10.99 -7.76
CA LYS A 27 -9.51 11.93 -8.87
C LYS A 27 -8.91 13.30 -8.56
N GLN A 28 -9.14 13.84 -7.36
CA GLN A 28 -8.61 15.15 -6.95
C GLN A 28 -7.08 15.18 -6.94
N LEU A 29 -6.43 14.08 -6.53
CA LEU A 29 -4.98 13.96 -6.51
C LEU A 29 -4.37 13.51 -7.86
N GLY A 30 -5.19 13.17 -8.85
CA GLY A 30 -4.71 12.63 -10.12
C GLY A 30 -3.94 11.31 -9.95
N LEU A 31 -4.36 10.46 -9.02
CA LEU A 31 -3.68 9.18 -8.77
C LEU A 31 -3.77 8.28 -10.01
N THR A 32 -2.64 7.70 -10.40
CA THR A 32 -2.54 6.78 -11.54
C THR A 32 -2.57 5.30 -11.13
N TYR A 33 -2.90 5.03 -9.87
CA TYR A 33 -2.98 3.68 -9.31
C TYR A 33 -4.30 3.51 -8.53
N PRO A 34 -4.79 2.26 -8.37
CA PRO A 34 -6.04 2.00 -7.65
C PRO A 34 -5.94 2.37 -6.16
N LEU A 35 -6.99 3.04 -5.65
CA LEU A 35 -7.22 3.28 -4.23
C LEU A 35 -8.41 2.43 -3.77
N LEU A 36 -8.12 1.37 -3.01
CA LEU A 36 -9.09 0.40 -2.49
C LEU A 36 -9.72 0.89 -1.19
N SER A 37 -10.93 0.39 -0.90
CA SER A 37 -11.71 0.72 0.30
C SER A 37 -11.77 -0.49 1.23
N ASP A 38 -11.14 -0.38 2.40
CA ASP A 38 -11.28 -1.26 3.56
C ASP A 38 -12.33 -0.72 4.54
N PHE A 39 -13.51 -0.35 4.03
CA PHE A 39 -14.58 0.26 4.83
C PHE A 39 -15.03 -0.60 6.01
N GLN A 40 -14.90 -1.93 5.90
CA GLN A 40 -15.21 -2.86 6.98
C GLN A 40 -14.04 -3.08 7.96
N ARG A 41 -12.88 -2.45 7.71
CA ARG A 41 -11.65 -2.53 8.51
C ARG A 41 -11.12 -3.96 8.64
N LYS A 42 -11.45 -4.82 7.67
CA LYS A 42 -11.09 -6.24 7.72
C LYS A 42 -9.61 -6.40 7.41
N VAL A 43 -9.14 -5.75 6.34
CA VAL A 43 -7.75 -5.86 5.88
C VAL A 43 -6.82 -5.23 6.91
N SER A 44 -7.13 -4.02 7.37
CA SER A 44 -6.31 -3.31 8.37
C SER A 44 -6.23 -4.07 9.70
N LYS A 45 -7.30 -4.75 10.13
CA LYS A 45 -7.28 -5.64 11.31
C LYS A 45 -6.48 -6.92 11.08
N GLU A 46 -6.68 -7.60 9.95
CA GLU A 46 -5.93 -8.83 9.60
C GLU A 46 -4.42 -8.57 9.46
N TYR A 47 -4.04 -7.38 8.99
CA TYR A 47 -2.65 -6.95 8.89
C TYR A 47 -2.10 -6.34 10.19
N GLY A 48 -2.93 -6.24 11.25
CA GLY A 48 -2.52 -5.76 12.57
C GLY A 48 -2.11 -4.28 12.61
N ILE A 49 -2.67 -3.45 11.71
CA ILE A 49 -2.38 -2.01 11.62
C ILE A 49 -3.59 -1.13 11.93
N PHE A 50 -4.76 -1.71 12.20
CA PHE A 50 -5.93 -0.94 12.56
C PHE A 50 -5.78 -0.32 13.95
N ASN A 51 -5.93 0.99 14.04
CA ASN A 51 -5.97 1.73 15.29
C ASN A 51 -7.44 1.78 15.79
N GLU A 52 -7.77 0.94 16.78
CA GLU A 52 -9.12 0.87 17.35
C GLU A 52 -9.52 2.16 18.10
N GLU A 53 -8.55 2.90 18.66
CA GLU A 53 -8.82 4.13 19.40
C GLU A 53 -9.22 5.27 18.46
N HIS A 54 -8.54 5.40 17.31
CA HIS A 54 -8.77 6.50 16.38
C HIS A 54 -9.59 6.11 15.14
N GLY A 55 -9.86 4.83 14.94
CA GLY A 55 -10.73 4.34 13.87
C GLY A 55 -10.12 4.33 12.47
N PHE A 56 -8.79 4.47 12.34
CA PHE A 56 -8.07 4.46 11.06
C PHE A 56 -6.94 3.43 11.04
N ALA A 57 -6.45 3.09 9.85
CA ALA A 57 -5.25 2.26 9.70
C ALA A 57 -3.98 3.10 9.91
N ASN A 58 -3.06 2.62 10.74
CA ASN A 58 -1.73 3.20 10.87
C ASN A 58 -1.01 3.14 9.51
N ARG A 59 -0.20 4.16 9.22
CA ARG A 59 0.48 4.25 7.92
C ARG A 59 1.48 3.12 7.81
N THR A 60 1.34 2.27 6.79
CA THR A 60 2.23 1.13 6.59
C THR A 60 2.32 0.78 5.12
N THR A 61 3.53 0.48 4.66
CA THR A 61 3.81 0.01 3.30
C THR A 61 4.25 -1.46 3.36
N TYR A 62 3.62 -2.29 2.53
CA TYR A 62 3.95 -3.71 2.40
C TYR A 62 4.51 -3.98 1.01
N VAL A 63 5.59 -4.75 0.93
CA VAL A 63 6.03 -5.34 -0.34
C VAL A 63 5.66 -6.82 -0.31
N VAL A 64 4.75 -7.19 -1.20
CA VAL A 64 4.27 -8.58 -1.36
C VAL A 64 4.80 -9.12 -2.69
N ASP A 65 5.43 -10.29 -2.67
CA ASP A 65 5.93 -10.93 -3.88
C ASP A 65 4.81 -11.63 -4.67
N LYS A 66 5.17 -12.21 -5.83
CA LYS A 66 4.22 -12.90 -6.71
C LYS A 66 3.68 -14.22 -6.14
N GLN A 67 4.25 -14.72 -5.05
CA GLN A 67 3.78 -15.90 -4.33
C GLN A 67 2.88 -15.51 -3.14
N GLY A 68 2.61 -14.21 -2.93
CA GLY A 68 1.80 -13.71 -1.83
C GLY A 68 2.56 -13.56 -0.52
N ILE A 69 3.90 -13.67 -0.53
CA ILE A 69 4.73 -13.56 0.67
C ILE A 69 5.13 -12.10 0.90
N ILE A 70 4.94 -11.61 2.12
CA ILE A 70 5.42 -10.29 2.54
C ILE A 70 6.95 -10.34 2.65
N ARG A 71 7.63 -9.49 1.87
CA ARG A 71 9.10 -9.38 1.82
C ARG A 71 9.62 -8.15 2.54
N ARG A 72 8.79 -7.13 2.74
CA ARG A 72 9.12 -5.92 3.51
C ARG A 72 7.87 -5.33 4.15
N ILE A 73 8.04 -4.75 5.33
CA ILE A 73 7.04 -3.99 6.06
C ILE A 73 7.71 -2.71 6.55
N ASP A 74 7.17 -1.56 6.16
CA ASP A 74 7.60 -0.24 6.63
C ASP A 74 6.45 0.42 7.37
N LYS A 75 6.66 0.81 8.62
CA LYS A 75 5.61 1.36 9.49
C LYS A 75 5.86 2.83 9.79
N ASP A 76 4.78 3.57 10.00
CA ASP A 76 4.77 4.93 10.50
C ASP A 76 5.70 5.87 9.70
N ALA A 77 6.78 6.36 10.32
CA ALA A 77 7.74 7.26 9.68
C ALA A 77 8.48 6.58 8.52
N ASP A 78 8.79 5.29 8.63
CA ASP A 78 9.49 4.53 7.58
C ASP A 78 8.63 4.36 6.33
N ALA A 79 7.30 4.40 6.50
CA ALA A 79 6.35 4.30 5.39
C ALA A 79 6.20 5.61 4.58
N ILE A 80 6.78 6.72 5.05
CA ILE A 80 6.74 8.01 4.35
C ILE A 80 7.62 7.97 3.10
N ASP A 81 8.79 7.33 3.18
CA ASP A 81 9.73 7.21 2.06
C ASP A 81 9.53 5.88 1.31
N PRO A 82 9.04 5.90 0.06
CA PRO A 82 8.82 4.69 -0.73
C PRO A 82 10.14 4.05 -1.23
N SER A 83 11.30 4.67 -0.99
CA SER A 83 12.58 4.21 -1.54
C SER A 83 12.92 2.78 -1.14
N GLY A 84 12.74 2.41 0.12
CA GLY A 84 13.07 1.05 0.53
C GLY A 84 12.10 -0.01 0.00
N ALA A 85 10.82 0.34 -0.23
CA ALA A 85 9.89 -0.52 -0.94
C ALA A 85 10.35 -0.74 -2.40
N HIS A 86 10.74 0.34 -3.08
CA HIS A 86 11.28 0.27 -4.44
C HIS A 86 12.57 -0.56 -4.53
N THR A 87 13.47 -0.44 -3.56
CA THR A 87 14.68 -1.26 -3.48
C THR A 87 14.33 -2.74 -3.38
N MET A 88 13.38 -3.12 -2.52
CA MET A 88 12.94 -4.51 -2.39
C MET A 88 12.31 -5.03 -3.70
N CYS A 89 11.43 -4.28 -4.34
CA CYS A 89 10.86 -4.63 -5.64
C CYS A 89 11.95 -4.86 -6.70
N SER A 90 12.94 -3.98 -6.76
CA SER A 90 14.08 -4.10 -7.68
C SER A 90 14.93 -5.35 -7.43
N MET A 91 15.10 -5.74 -6.17
CA MET A 91 15.82 -6.97 -5.80
C MET A 91 15.04 -8.22 -6.16
N LEU A 92 13.71 -8.21 -5.99
CA LEU A 92 12.85 -9.35 -6.34
C LEU A 92 12.76 -9.56 -7.85
N GLU A 93 12.75 -8.49 -8.65
CA GLU A 93 12.73 -8.60 -10.11
C GLU A 93 14.03 -9.22 -10.65
N LYS A 94 15.19 -8.85 -10.07
CA LYS A 94 16.51 -9.39 -10.44
C LYS A 94 16.74 -10.85 -10.04
N LYS A 95 15.91 -11.39 -9.13
CA LYS A 95 16.01 -12.78 -8.66
C LYS A 95 15.20 -13.77 -9.51
N LYS A 96 14.43 -13.29 -10.48
CA LYS A 96 13.79 -14.12 -11.49
C LYS A 96 14.78 -14.53 -12.56
#